data_AF-A0A7X6FFJ9-F1
#
_entry.id   AF-A0A7X6FFJ9-F1
#
_cell.length_a   1.000
_cell.length_b   1.000
_cell.length_c   1.000
_cell.angle_alpha   90.00
_cell.angle_beta   90.00
_cell.angle_gamma   90.00
#
_symmetry.space_group_name_H-M   'P 1'
#
loop_
_entity.id
_entity.type
_entity.pdbx_description
1 polymer ?
#
loop_
_entity_poly.entity_id
_entity_poly.type
_entity_poly.pdbx_seq_one_letter_code
_entity_poly.pdbx_strand_id
1 'polypeptide(L)'
;MVSLSDVMTAYGRTKVQVIWELSAKAIDAGRCEYTNHVRAFATDEFLAFCEKNNINFADAAKTRQEASSAHNKGETPLFAESIARRAREKHDVAA
;
A
#
# COMPACT_ATOMS: atom_id res chain seq x y z
N MET A 1 3.90 -6.52 6.67
CA MET A 1 4.88 -5.47 7.05
C MET A 1 4.14 -4.31 7.70
N VAL A 2 4.64 -3.76 8.80
CA VAL A 2 4.08 -2.57 9.48
C VAL A 2 5.11 -1.45 9.39
N SER A 3 4.68 -0.25 9.01
CA SER A 3 5.56 0.92 8.87
C SER A 3 4.90 2.20 9.36
N LEU A 4 5.71 3.15 9.84
CA LEU A 4 5.33 4.56 9.93
C LEU A 4 5.75 5.24 8.62
N SER A 5 4.78 5.81 7.93
CA SER A 5 4.96 6.43 6.61
C SER A 5 4.74 7.93 6.70
N ASP A 6 5.63 8.69 6.07
CA ASP A 6 5.49 10.14 5.97
C ASP A 6 4.28 10.51 5.10
N VAL A 7 3.56 11.54 5.53
CA VAL A 7 2.56 12.26 4.75
C VAL A 7 3.10 13.66 4.50
N MET A 8 3.27 13.99 3.22
CA MET A 8 3.73 15.29 2.76
C MET A 8 2.52 16.13 2.36
N THR A 9 2.35 17.30 2.97
CA THR A 9 1.21 18.20 2.71
C THR A 9 1.69 19.64 2.51
N ALA A 10 0.79 20.53 2.07
CA ALA A 10 1.06 21.96 1.99
C ALA A 10 1.38 22.60 3.36
N TYR A 11 0.93 21.99 4.47
CA TYR A 11 1.16 22.47 5.84
C TYR A 11 2.39 21.82 6.52
N GLY A 12 3.16 21.04 5.77
CA GLY A 12 4.35 20.34 6.25
C GLY A 12 4.18 18.82 6.30
N ARG A 13 4.99 18.18 7.14
CA ARG A 13 5.14 16.73 7.26
C ARG A 13 4.45 16.21 8.51
N THR A 14 3.85 15.04 8.41
CA THR A 14 3.32 14.24 9.52
C THR A 14 3.44 12.75 9.18
N LYS A 15 2.94 11.83 10.03
CA LYS A 15 3.09 10.38 9.84
C LYS A 15 1.80 9.62 10.03
N VAL A 16 1.60 8.58 9.21
CA VAL A 16 0.53 7.59 9.41
C VAL A 16 1.15 6.20 9.58
N GLN A 17 0.47 5.30 10.28
CA GLN A 17 0.84 3.90 10.25
C GLN A 17 0.26 3.26 8.99
N VAL A 18 1.03 2.41 8.32
CA VAL A 18 0.57 1.62 7.19
C VAL A 18 0.90 0.15 7.44
N ILE A 19 -0.08 -0.71 7.23
CA ILE A 19 0.03 -2.16 7.30
C ILE A 19 -0.14 -2.72 5.89
N TRP A 20 0.84 -3.49 5.47
CA TRP A 20 0.88 -4.19 4.18
C TRP A 20 0.81 -5.70 4.42
N GLU A 21 -0.16 -6.34 3.78
CA GLU A 21 -0.35 -7.78 3.77
C GLU A 21 -0.29 -8.26 2.32
N LEU A 22 0.82 -8.92 1.99
CA LEU A 22 1.06 -9.47 0.66
C LEU A 22 0.91 -10.98 0.73
N SER A 23 0.16 -11.58 -0.17
CA SER A 23 0.02 -13.03 -0.28
C SER A 23 0.04 -13.49 -1.73
N ALA A 24 0.54 -14.70 -1.94
CA ALA A 24 0.45 -15.41 -3.20
C ALA A 24 -0.18 -16.79 -2.93
N LYS A 25 -1.30 -17.08 -3.58
CA LYS A 25 -2.03 -18.34 -3.43
C LYS A 25 -2.05 -19.06 -4.77
N ALA A 26 -1.59 -20.31 -4.82
CA ALA A 26 -1.71 -21.12 -6.02
C ALA A 26 -3.19 -21.29 -6.40
N ILE A 27 -3.50 -21.10 -7.68
CA ILE A 27 -4.85 -21.29 -8.23
C ILE A 27 -4.87 -22.37 -9.32
N ASP A 28 -3.74 -22.66 -9.96
CA ASP A 28 -3.53 -23.79 -10.86
C ASP A 28 -2.04 -24.12 -11.02
N ALA A 29 -1.70 -25.01 -11.96
CA ALA A 29 -0.33 -25.35 -12.30
C ALA A 29 0.37 -24.16 -12.97
N GLY A 30 1.23 -23.48 -12.20
CA GLY A 30 2.05 -22.37 -12.68
C GLY A 30 1.39 -20.99 -12.58
N ARG A 31 0.17 -20.87 -12.02
CA ARG A 31 -0.44 -19.56 -11.72
C ARG A 31 -0.80 -19.41 -10.25
N CYS A 32 -0.61 -18.19 -9.79
CA CYS A 32 -0.98 -17.75 -8.45
C CYS A 32 -1.86 -16.51 -8.52
N GLU A 33 -2.79 -16.40 -7.59
CA GLU A 33 -3.42 -15.14 -7.24
C GLU A 33 -2.50 -14.37 -6.30
N TYR A 34 -2.14 -13.14 -6.69
CA TYR A 34 -1.40 -12.21 -5.85
C TYR A 34 -2.37 -11.21 -5.23
N THR A 35 -2.35 -11.08 -3.91
CA THR A 35 -3.12 -10.08 -3.18
C THR A 35 -2.17 -9.10 -2.50
N ASN A 36 -2.46 -7.81 -2.66
CA ASN A 36 -1.82 -6.72 -1.95
C ASN A 36 -2.88 -5.95 -1.15
N HIS A 37 -2.97 -6.24 0.15
CA HIS A 37 -3.91 -5.62 1.05
C HIS A 37 -3.22 -4.56 1.90
N VAL A 38 -3.69 -3.32 1.79
CA VAL A 38 -3.06 -2.13 2.39
C VAL A 38 -4.07 -1.43 3.27
N ARG A 39 -3.70 -1.19 4.53
CA ARG A 39 -4.51 -0.46 5.51
C ARG A 39 -3.67 0.65 6.12
N ALA A 40 -4.27 1.81 6.33
CA ALA A 40 -3.62 2.94 7.00
C ALA A 40 -4.40 3.35 8.25
N PHE A 41 -3.67 3.75 9.28
CA PHE A 41 -4.20 4.19 10.56
C PHE A 41 -3.59 5.53 10.93
N ALA A 42 -4.42 6.43 11.48
CA ALA A 42 -3.96 7.69 12.01
C ALA A 42 -3.03 7.46 13.21
N THR A 43 -1.97 8.25 13.30
CA THR A 43 -1.14 8.35 14.51
C THR A 43 -1.61 9.52 15.35
N ASP A 44 -1.21 9.58 16.61
CA ASP A 44 -1.46 10.75 17.46
C ASP A 44 -0.83 12.02 16.87
N GLU A 45 0.34 11.89 16.22
CA GLU A 45 0.99 12.98 15.48
C GLU A 45 0.10 13.50 14.34
N PHE A 46 -0.55 12.59 13.60
CA PHE A 46 -1.46 12.96 12.51
C PHE A 46 -2.72 13.65 13.04
N LEU A 47 -3.30 13.16 14.14
CA LEU A 47 -4.49 13.75 14.75
C LEU A 47 -4.20 15.16 15.25
N ALA A 48 -3.10 15.36 15.98
CA ALA A 48 -2.65 16.68 16.42
C ALA A 48 -2.31 17.61 15.24
N PHE A 49 -1.74 17.06 14.16
CA PHE A 49 -1.49 17.81 12.93
C PHE A 49 -2.78 18.30 12.28
N CYS A 50 -3.82 17.45 12.21
CA CYS A 50 -5.12 17.85 11.67
C CYS A 50 -5.74 18.97 12.50
N GLU A 51 -5.75 18.84 13.83
CA GLU A 51 -6.28 19.86 14.75
C GLU A 51 -5.55 21.21 14.60
N LYS A 52 -4.22 21.19 14.66
CA LYS A 52 -3.39 22.40 14.54
C LYS A 52 -3.63 23.17 13.24
N ASN A 53 -3.91 22.46 12.14
CA ASN A 53 -4.10 23.05 10.82
C ASN A 53 -5.59 23.19 10.44
N ASN A 54 -6.51 22.98 11.38
CA ASN A 54 -7.95 23.05 11.17
C ASN A 54 -8.44 22.15 10.01
N ILE A 55 -7.85 20.96 9.87
CA ILE A 55 -8.19 19.95 8.87
C ILE A 55 -9.23 19.01 9.46
N ASN A 56 -10.34 18.80 8.75
CA ASN A 56 -11.32 17.78 9.11
C ASN A 56 -10.72 16.38 8.94
N PHE A 57 -10.66 15.62 10.04
CA PHE A 57 -10.06 14.28 10.03
C PHE A 57 -10.77 13.29 9.09
N ALA A 58 -12.10 13.33 9.02
CA ALA A 58 -12.87 12.40 8.19
C ALA A 58 -12.59 12.64 6.70
N ASP A 59 -12.51 13.92 6.29
CA ASP A 59 -12.14 14.29 4.92
C ASP A 59 -10.70 13.87 4.61
N ALA A 60 -9.76 14.13 5.53
CA ALA A 60 -8.37 13.73 5.37
C ALA A 60 -8.22 12.20 5.23
N ALA A 61 -8.93 11.43 6.04
CA ALA A 61 -8.97 9.97 5.97
C ALA A 61 -9.55 9.48 4.64
N LYS A 62 -10.65 10.09 4.18
CA LYS A 62 -11.29 9.77 2.89
C LYS A 62 -10.35 10.03 1.72
N THR A 63 -9.77 11.23 1.62
CA THR A 63 -8.82 11.57 0.55
C THR A 63 -7.62 10.62 0.54
N ARG A 64 -7.09 10.29 1.72
CA ARG A 64 -5.98 9.34 1.86
C ARG A 64 -6.36 7.92 1.45
N GLN A 65 -7.59 7.47 1.72
CA GLN A 65 -8.09 6.17 1.28
C GLN A 65 -8.25 6.13 -0.24
N GLU A 66 -8.84 7.15 -0.85
CA GLU A 66 -9.03 7.24 -2.30
C GLU A 66 -7.69 7.21 -3.04
N ALA A 67 -6.71 8.01 -2.59
CA ALA A 67 -5.37 8.05 -3.17
C ALA A 67 -4.66 6.68 -3.09
N SER A 68 -4.69 6.03 -1.93
CA SER A 68 -4.07 4.70 -1.80
C SER A 68 -4.81 3.61 -2.55
N SER A 69 -6.14 3.64 -2.60
CA SER A 69 -6.91 2.69 -3.39
C SER A 69 -6.57 2.79 -4.87
N ALA A 70 -6.47 4.02 -5.40
CA ALA A 70 -6.12 4.26 -6.80
C ALA A 70 -4.70 3.77 -7.12
N HIS A 71 -3.72 4.13 -6.28
CA HIS A 71 -2.33 3.68 -6.42
C HIS A 71 -2.20 2.16 -6.32
N ASN A 72 -2.78 1.55 -5.28
CA ASN A 72 -2.70 0.10 -5.07
C ASN A 72 -3.36 -0.67 -6.22
N LYS A 73 -4.50 -0.18 -6.74
CA LYS A 73 -5.18 -0.76 -7.90
C LYS A 73 -4.32 -0.69 -9.16
N GLY A 74 -3.61 0.41 -9.37
CA GLY A 74 -2.74 0.60 -10.54
C GLY A 74 -1.48 -0.28 -10.50
N GLU A 75 -0.84 -0.41 -9.34
CA GLU A 75 0.47 -1.06 -9.24
C GLU A 75 0.41 -2.56 -8.93
N THR A 76 -0.63 -3.04 -8.24
CA THR A 76 -0.74 -4.46 -7.87
C THR A 76 -0.61 -5.42 -9.06
N PRO A 77 -1.25 -5.18 -10.22
CA PRO A 77 -1.04 -6.01 -11.40
C PRO A 77 0.41 -6.00 -11.91
N LEU A 78 1.08 -4.84 -11.87
CA LEU A 78 2.47 -4.69 -12.31
C LEU A 78 3.44 -5.44 -11.39
N PHE A 79 3.18 -5.42 -10.08
CA PHE A 79 3.93 -6.24 -9.13
C PHE A 79 3.72 -7.73 -9.41
N ALA A 80 2.48 -8.16 -9.63
CA ALA A 80 2.18 -9.56 -9.95
C ALA A 80 2.92 -10.01 -11.23
N GLU A 81 2.90 -9.22 -12.29
CA GLU A 81 3.60 -9.51 -13.55
C GLU A 81 5.12 -9.56 -13.37
N SER A 82 5.70 -8.63 -12.61
CA SER A 82 7.13 -8.58 -12.31
C SER A 82 7.58 -9.83 -11.55
N ILE A 83 6.84 -10.22 -10.51
CA ILE A 83 7.08 -11.44 -9.74
C ILE A 83 6.97 -12.67 -10.64
N ALA A 84 5.92 -12.76 -11.47
CA ALA A 84 5.71 -13.88 -12.37
C ALA A 84 6.82 -14.02 -13.42
N ARG A 85 7.31 -12.90 -13.97
CA ARG A 85 8.47 -12.90 -14.88
C ARG A 85 9.71 -13.43 -14.20
N ARG A 86 10.04 -12.95 -12.99
CA ARG A 86 11.19 -13.45 -12.23
C ARG A 86 11.05 -14.93 -11.86
N ALA A 87 9.84 -15.39 -11.55
CA ALA A 87 9.61 -16.81 -11.27
C ALA A 87 9.93 -17.70 -12.49
N ARG A 88 9.49 -17.29 -13.69
CA ARG A 88 9.81 -18.00 -14.95
C ARG A 88 11.31 -17.99 -15.26
N GLU A 89 11.96 -16.82 -15.16
CA GLU A 89 13.42 -16.71 -15.34
C GLU A 89 14.18 -17.70 -14.44
N LYS A 90 13.77 -17.87 -13.18
CA LYS A 90 14.40 -18.82 -12.27
C LYS A 90 14.07 -20.28 -12.58
N HIS A 91 12.86 -20.56 -13.03
CA HIS A 91 12.46 -21.92 -13.40
C HIS A 91 13.20 -22.40 -14.64
N ASP A 92 13.36 -21.53 -15.65
CA ASP A 92 14.07 -21.84 -16.90
C ASP A 92 15.58 -22.02 -16.71
N VAL A 93 16.18 -21.43 -15.66
CA VAL A 93 17.58 -21.64 -15.28
C VAL A 93 17.79 -22.94 -14.48
N ALA A 94 16.72 -23.47 -13.89
CA ALA A 94 16.76 -24.68 -13.06
C ALA A 94 16.32 -25.95 -13.79
N ALA A 95 15.84 -25.83 -15.03
CA ALA A 95 15.44 -26.93 -15.93
C ALA A 95 16.55 -27.26 -16.94
#